data_AF-A0AA47MI23-F1
#
_entry.id   AF-A0AA47MI23-F1
#
_cell.length_a   1.000
_cell.length_b   1.000
_cell.length_c   1.000
_cell.angle_alpha   90.00
_cell.angle_beta   90.00
_cell.angle_gamma   90.00
#
_symmetry.space_group_name_H-M   'P 1'
#
loop_
_entity.id
_entity.type
_entity.pdbx_description
1 polymer ?
#
loop_
_entity_poly.entity_id
_entity_poly.type
_entity_poly.pdbx_seq_one_letter_code
_entity_poly.pdbx_strand_id
1 'polypeptide(L)'
;MEDIQTKLNNYRTAPFDARFPNANQTRNCWSNYLDYHRCQKSLNAKGVDVTPCDWYRRVYKSLCPMSWIQKWDDQRADGTFPGKI
;
A
#
# COMPACT_ATOMS: atom_id res chain seq x y z
N MET A 1 -15.59 3.61 11.41
CA MET A 1 -15.32 2.51 10.47
C MET A 1 -16.13 2.63 9.18
N GLU A 2 -17.35 3.20 9.24
CA GLU A 2 -18.20 3.47 8.07
C GLU A 2 -17.57 4.37 6.99
N ASP A 3 -16.75 5.36 7.40
CA ASP A 3 -16.03 6.26 6.47
C ASP A 3 -14.98 5.54 5.60
N ILE A 4 -14.18 4.63 6.19
CA ILE A 4 -13.17 3.87 5.43
C ILE A 4 -13.87 2.94 4.43
N GLN A 5 -14.92 2.23 4.86
CA GLN A 5 -15.65 1.33 3.98
C GLN A 5 -16.29 2.09 2.81
N THR A 6 -16.86 3.27 3.08
CA THR A 6 -17.43 4.14 2.03
C THR A 6 -16.37 4.60 1.05
N LYS A 7 -15.19 5.03 1.53
CA LYS A 7 -14.05 5.40 0.68
C LYS A 7 -13.55 4.24 -0.17
N LEU A 8 -13.52 3.03 0.38
CA LEU A 8 -13.16 1.82 -0.37
C LEU A 8 -14.21 1.50 -1.43
N ASN A 9 -15.50 1.58 -1.11
CA ASN A 9 -16.57 1.29 -2.07
C ASN A 9 -16.59 2.28 -3.24
N ASN A 10 -16.31 3.55 -2.97
CA ASN A 10 -16.30 4.61 -3.98
C ASN A 10 -14.92 4.84 -4.65
N TYR A 11 -13.93 3.99 -4.37
CA TYR A 11 -12.59 4.12 -4.93
C TYR A 11 -12.58 3.85 -6.44
N ARG A 12 -12.05 4.81 -7.23
CA ARG A 12 -11.86 4.66 -8.68
C ARG A 12 -10.40 4.50 -9.07
N THR A 13 -9.56 5.40 -8.57
CA THR A 13 -8.10 5.44 -8.81
C THR A 13 -7.42 6.11 -7.62
N ALA A 14 -6.09 6.10 -7.58
CA ALA A 14 -5.32 6.81 -6.57
C ALA A 14 -5.60 8.32 -6.66
N PRO A 15 -6.05 8.97 -5.58
CA PRO A 15 -6.26 10.42 -5.58
C PRO A 15 -4.91 11.15 -5.58
N PHE A 16 -4.95 12.46 -5.85
CA PHE A 16 -3.78 13.32 -5.67
C PHE A 16 -3.28 13.27 -4.22
N ASP A 17 -1.97 13.11 -4.04
CA ASP A 17 -1.31 13.10 -2.74
C ASP A 17 -0.33 14.28 -2.66
N ALA A 18 -0.64 15.25 -1.79
CA ALA A 18 0.16 16.45 -1.59
C ALA A 18 1.59 16.17 -1.09
N ARG A 19 1.86 14.97 -0.54
CA ARG A 19 3.21 14.53 -0.15
C ARG A 19 4.09 14.21 -1.36
N PHE A 20 3.47 13.93 -2.52
CA PHE A 20 4.13 13.58 -3.78
C PHE A 20 3.58 14.44 -4.92
N PRO A 21 3.78 15.78 -4.91
CA PRO A 21 3.12 16.68 -5.86
C PRO A 21 3.77 16.70 -7.25
N ASN A 22 4.99 16.18 -7.38
CA ASN A 22 5.79 16.28 -8.59
C ASN A 22 5.50 15.14 -9.58
N ALA A 23 5.92 15.29 -10.84
CA ALA A 23 5.77 14.25 -11.86
C ALA A 23 6.42 12.90 -11.49
N ASN A 24 7.50 12.91 -10.71
CA ASN A 24 8.13 11.67 -10.23
C ASN A 24 7.33 11.04 -9.08
N GLN A 25 6.55 9.99 -9.40
CA GLN A 25 5.68 9.26 -8.46
C GLN A 25 6.32 8.00 -7.86
N THR A 26 7.61 7.75 -8.09
CA THR A 26 8.31 6.55 -7.60
C THR A 26 8.18 6.38 -6.08
N ARG A 27 8.37 7.46 -5.32
CA ARG A 27 8.24 7.43 -3.85
C ARG A 27 6.80 7.21 -3.40
N ASN A 28 5.80 7.69 -4.15
CA ASN A 28 4.39 7.48 -3.82
C ASN A 28 4.03 5.99 -3.88
N CYS A 29 4.40 5.33 -4.99
CA CYS A 29 4.27 3.89 -5.16
C CYS A 29 4.98 3.12 -4.02
N TRP A 30 6.26 3.40 -3.79
CA TRP A 30 7.06 2.72 -2.77
C TRP A 30 6.50 2.89 -1.35
N SER A 31 6.13 4.12 -0.97
CA SER A 31 5.56 4.40 0.35
C SER A 31 4.26 3.63 0.57
N ASN A 32 3.34 3.62 -0.39
CA ASN A 32 2.07 2.90 -0.23
C ASN A 32 2.24 1.38 -0.18
N TYR A 33 3.22 0.82 -0.91
CA TYR A 33 3.55 -0.59 -0.82
C TYR A 33 4.04 -0.96 0.59
N LEU A 34 4.96 -0.17 1.15
CA LEU A 34 5.44 -0.37 2.52
C LEU A 34 4.32 -0.17 3.56
N ASP A 35 3.50 0.87 3.41
CA ASP A 35 2.44 1.19 4.35
C ASP A 35 1.39 0.08 4.41
N TYR A 36 1.06 -0.55 3.28
CA TYR A 36 0.18 -1.72 3.26
C TYR A 36 0.73 -2.86 4.13
N HIS A 37 1.99 -3.25 3.91
CA HIS A 37 2.56 -4.39 4.64
C HIS A 37 2.83 -4.09 6.11
N ARG A 38 3.24 -2.86 6.44
CA ARG A 38 3.36 -2.38 7.83
C ARG A 38 2.02 -2.36 8.54
N CYS A 39 0.98 -1.86 7.86
CA CYS A 39 -0.38 -1.84 8.38
C CYS A 39 -0.86 -3.26 8.67
N GLN A 40 -0.74 -4.18 7.70
CA GLN A 40 -1.13 -5.57 7.90
C GLN A 40 -0.37 -6.22 9.05
N LYS A 41 0.95 -6.06 9.11
CA LYS A 41 1.78 -6.61 10.20
C LYS A 41 1.33 -6.08 11.57
N SER A 42 1.11 -4.76 11.68
CA SER A 42 0.68 -4.11 12.92
C SER A 42 -0.71 -4.54 13.37
N LEU A 43 -1.68 -4.61 12.46
CA LEU A 43 -3.05 -4.99 12.78
C LEU A 43 -3.20 -6.50 13.05
N ASN A 44 -2.51 -7.35 12.29
CA ASN A 44 -2.45 -8.79 12.56
C ASN A 44 -1.84 -9.08 13.93
N ALA A 45 -0.76 -8.39 14.30
CA ALA A 45 -0.13 -8.54 15.63
C ALA A 45 -1.08 -8.14 16.78
N LYS A 46 -2.03 -7.25 16.51
CA LYS A 46 -3.06 -6.80 17.47
C LYS A 46 -4.33 -7.65 17.41
N GLY A 47 -4.46 -8.57 16.45
CA GLY A 47 -5.67 -9.37 16.24
C GLY A 47 -6.90 -8.54 15.86
N VAL A 48 -6.71 -7.40 15.20
CA VAL A 48 -7.80 -6.50 14.77
C VAL A 48 -8.00 -6.54 13.26
N ASP A 49 -9.16 -6.06 12.81
CA ASP A 49 -9.53 -6.02 11.39
C ASP A 49 -8.49 -5.28 10.52
N VAL A 50 -8.08 -5.94 9.43
CA VAL A 50 -7.10 -5.43 8.46
C VAL A 50 -7.71 -4.65 7.30
N THR A 51 -9.05 -4.57 7.22
CA THR A 51 -9.77 -3.80 6.18
C THR A 51 -9.27 -2.35 6.03
N PRO A 52 -8.82 -1.63 7.08
CA PRO A 52 -8.23 -0.30 6.91
C PRO A 52 -6.98 -0.27 6.02
N CYS A 53 -6.21 -1.36 5.96
CA CYS A 53 -5.00 -1.45 5.14
C CYS A 53 -5.31 -1.53 3.64
N ASP A 54 -6.54 -1.91 3.27
CA ASP A 54 -6.94 -2.11 1.87
C ASP A 54 -6.91 -0.82 1.06
N TRP A 55 -6.95 0.34 1.72
CA TRP A 55 -6.72 1.62 1.05
C TRP A 55 -5.33 1.67 0.40
N TYR A 56 -4.28 1.39 1.17
CA TYR A 56 -2.90 1.35 0.66
C TYR A 56 -2.74 0.32 -0.44
N ARG A 57 -3.42 -0.83 -0.30
CA ARG A 57 -3.44 -1.89 -1.31
C ARG A 57 -3.95 -1.39 -2.65
N ARG A 58 -5.08 -0.67 -2.65
CA ARG A 58 -5.65 -0.11 -3.88
C ARG A 58 -4.76 0.97 -4.48
N VAL A 59 -4.17 1.82 -3.64
CA VAL A 59 -3.28 2.90 -4.08
C VAL A 59 -2.01 2.36 -4.74
N TYR A 60 -1.24 1.48 -4.08
CA TYR A 60 -0.01 0.98 -4.71
C TYR A 60 -0.30 0.14 -5.95
N LYS A 61 -1.40 -0.62 -6.00
CA LYS A 61 -1.79 -1.37 -7.22
C LYS A 61 -2.18 -0.45 -8.38
N SER A 62 -2.63 0.78 -8.09
CA SER A 62 -2.96 1.77 -9.13
C SER A 62 -1.75 2.55 -9.62
N LEU A 63 -0.71 2.71 -8.77
CA LEU A 63 0.47 3.54 -9.07
C LEU A 63 1.69 2.75 -9.54
N CYS A 64 1.90 1.56 -8.97
CA CYS A 64 3.14 0.81 -9.17
C CYS A 64 3.08 -0.04 -10.44
N PRO A 65 4.18 -0.13 -11.20
CA PRO A 65 4.34 -1.16 -12.22
C PRO A 65 4.18 -2.55 -11.62
N MET A 66 3.44 -3.44 -12.29
CA MET A 66 3.23 -4.82 -11.82
C MET A 66 4.55 -5.58 -11.64
N SER A 67 5.55 -5.32 -12.49
CA SER A 67 6.88 -5.93 -12.37
C SER A 67 7.61 -5.54 -11.09
N TRP A 68 7.38 -4.32 -10.57
CA TRP A 68 7.97 -3.89 -9.31
C TRP A 68 7.29 -4.58 -8.13
N ILE A 69 5.96 -4.64 -8.12
CA ILE A 69 5.18 -5.34 -7.09
C ILE A 69 5.62 -6.80 -7.02
N GLN A 70 5.64 -7.51 -8.15
CA GLN A 70 6.04 -8.92 -8.18
C GLN A 70 7.45 -9.11 -7.64
N LYS A 71 8.41 -8.30 -8.09
CA LYS A 71 9.80 -8.37 -7.61
C LYS A 71 9.89 -8.14 -6.11
N TRP A 72 9.17 -7.17 -5.56
CA TRP A 72 9.17 -6.89 -4.13
C TRP A 72 8.47 -7.99 -3.33
N ASP A 73 7.40 -8.57 -3.87
CA ASP A 73 6.70 -9.70 -3.27
C ASP A 73 7.62 -10.93 -3.19
N ASP A 74 8.33 -11.25 -4.27
CA ASP A 74 9.32 -12.34 -4.31
C ASP A 74 10.45 -12.08 -3.28
N GLN A 75 11.01 -10.87 -3.26
CA GLN A 75 12.02 -10.49 -2.27
C GLN A 75 11.53 -10.60 -0.82
N ARG A 76 10.25 -10.30 -0.55
CA ARG A 76 9.68 -10.47 0.79
C ARG A 76 9.51 -11.94 1.15
N ALA A 77 9.08 -12.78 0.20
CA ALA A 77 8.97 -14.22 0.40
C ALA A 77 10.36 -14.85 0.68
N ASP A 78 11.39 -14.39 -0.03
CA ASP A 78 12.78 -14.85 0.13
C ASP A 78 13.51 -14.22 1.33
N GLY A 79 12.88 -13.27 2.04
CA GLY A 79 13.50 -12.57 3.17
C GLY A 79 14.63 -11.60 2.77
N THR A 80 14.74 -11.26 1.49
CA THR A 80 15.80 -10.38 0.92
C THR A 80 15.31 -8.94 0.65
N PHE A 81 14.06 -8.64 0.98
CA PHE A 81 13.48 -7.32 0.76
C PHE A 81 14.18 -6.22 1.58
N PRO A 82 14.66 -5.13 0.96
CA PRO A 82 15.46 -4.12 1.65
C PRO A 82 14.61 -3.13 2.47
N GLY A 83 13.29 -3.09 2.25
CA GLY A 83 12.41 -2.16 2.96
C GLY A 83 12.05 -2.66 4.36
N LYS A 84 12.11 -1.77 5.35
CA LYS A 84 11.68 -2.09 6.73
C LYS A 84 10.16 -2.19 6.81
N ILE A 85 9.65 -3.40 7.02
CA ILE A 85 8.22 -3.72 7.24
C ILE A 85 7.94 -4.05 8.70
#